data_AF-A0A6H9HMC5-F1
#
_entry.id   AF-A0A6H9HMC5-F1
#
_cell.length_a   1.000
_cell.length_b   1.000
_cell.length_c   1.000
_cell.angle_alpha   90.00
_cell.angle_beta   90.00
_cell.angle_gamma   90.00
#
_symmetry.space_group_name_H-M   'P 1'
#
loop_
_entity.id
_entity.type
_entity.pdbx_description
1 polymer ?
#
loop_
_entity_poly.entity_id
_entity_poly.type
_entity_poly.pdbx_seq_one_letter_code
_entity_poly.pdbx_strand_id
1 'polypeptide(L)'
;MRLRFRLDGLISAEAGVLPMRRLLLLYKHRRFGRMLYPRDPALDRGITLLRVHDALAAGATHREIANVLFGQDNVDRGWDHTSDSLRSRIRRYTRQARSMAGGEFRRLMGGG
;
A
#
# COMPACT_ATOMS: atom_id res chain seq x y z
N MET A 1 2.06 36.70 24.54
CA MET A 1 3.14 35.69 24.44
C MET A 1 3.33 35.36 22.96
N ARG A 2 4.52 35.57 22.39
CA ARG A 2 4.78 35.43 20.93
C ARG A 2 5.67 34.22 20.70
N LEU A 3 5.10 33.15 20.15
CA LEU A 3 5.88 31.96 19.77
C LEU A 3 6.75 32.30 18.56
N ARG A 4 8.06 32.08 18.69
CA ARG A 4 9.02 32.15 17.59
C ARG A 4 9.33 30.72 17.16
N PHE A 5 9.01 30.38 15.92
CA PHE A 5 9.37 29.10 15.33
C PHE A 5 10.62 29.31 14.47
N ARG A 6 11.68 28.53 14.76
CA ARG A 6 12.86 28.43 13.90
C ARG A 6 12.63 27.23 12.99
N LEU A 7 12.57 27.46 11.68
CA LEU A 7 12.38 26.42 10.68
C LEU A 7 13.68 26.27 9.90
N ASP A 8 14.49 25.28 10.27
CA ASP A 8 15.66 24.86 9.49
C ASP A 8 15.23 23.83 8.43
N GLY A 9 15.83 23.88 7.24
CA GLY A 9 15.52 22.94 6.16
C GLY A 9 14.18 23.22 5.46
N LEU A 10 13.88 24.47 5.12
CA LEU A 10 12.60 24.84 4.50
C LEU A 10 12.27 24.04 3.22
N ILE A 11 13.30 23.67 2.45
CA ILE A 11 13.17 22.83 1.24
C ILE A 11 12.74 21.40 1.60
N SER A 12 13.34 20.78 2.64
CA SER A 12 12.91 19.45 3.11
C SER A 12 11.57 19.50 3.85
N ALA A 13 11.26 20.64 4.48
CA ALA A 13 10.00 20.89 5.17
C ALA A 13 8.82 21.00 4.20
N GLU A 14 9.04 21.46 2.96
CA GLU A 14 7.99 21.60 1.94
C GLU A 14 7.27 20.26 1.68
N ALA A 15 8.02 19.16 1.61
CA ALA A 15 7.46 17.81 1.50
C ALA A 15 6.57 17.41 2.70
N GLY A 16 6.85 17.97 3.89
CA GLY A 16 6.10 17.74 5.13
C GLY A 16 4.85 18.62 5.29
N VAL A 17 4.73 19.72 4.54
CA VAL A 17 3.61 20.67 4.68
C VAL A 17 2.26 20.02 4.38
N LEU A 18 2.17 19.23 3.30
CA LEU A 18 0.93 18.57 2.90
C LEU A 18 0.47 17.50 3.93
N PRO A 19 1.33 16.58 4.40
CA PRO A 19 1.01 15.69 5.52
C PRO A 19 0.54 16.43 6.78
N MET A 20 1.18 17.54 7.14
CA MET A 20 0.78 18.33 8.31
C MET A 20 -0.60 18.97 8.14
N ARG A 21 -0.87 19.55 6.97
CA ARG A 21 -2.21 20.09 6.65
C ARG A 21 -3.28 19.00 6.72
N ARG A 22 -2.98 17.80 6.20
CA ARG A 22 -3.88 16.63 6.30
C ARG A 22 -4.13 16.23 7.76
N LEU A 23 -3.08 16.14 8.59
CA LEU A 23 -3.19 15.79 10.00
C LEU A 23 -4.02 16.80 10.80
N LEU A 24 -3.79 18.10 10.61
CA LEU A 24 -4.56 19.15 11.28
C LEU A 24 -6.05 19.09 10.92
N LEU A 25 -6.36 18.83 9.65
CA LEU A 25 -7.74 18.70 9.19
C LEU A 25 -8.39 17.42 9.70
N LEU A 26 -7.65 16.30 9.77
CA LEU A 26 -8.11 15.07 10.42
C LEU A 26 -8.40 15.31 11.90
N TYR A 27 -7.51 16.00 12.62
CA TYR A 27 -7.71 16.33 14.03
C TYR A 27 -8.97 17.19 14.23
N LYS A 28 -9.12 18.26 13.44
CA LYS A 28 -10.22 19.22 13.53
C LYS A 28 -11.58 18.61 13.16
N HIS A 29 -11.63 17.80 12.12
CA HIS A 29 -12.88 17.31 11.55
C HIS A 29 -13.19 15.85 11.88
N ARG A 30 -12.24 15.11 12.48
CA ARG A 30 -12.33 13.68 12.81
C ARG A 30 -12.71 12.79 11.61
N ARG A 31 -12.45 13.27 10.38
CA ARG A 31 -12.84 12.60 9.13
C ARG A 31 -11.75 12.77 8.06
N PHE A 32 -11.58 11.73 7.24
CA PHE A 32 -10.74 11.78 6.05
C PHE A 32 -11.51 12.45 4.89
N GLY A 33 -11.32 13.75 4.71
CA GLY A 33 -11.99 14.51 3.64
C GLY A 33 -11.51 14.11 2.25
N ARG A 34 -12.44 13.81 1.32
CA ARG A 34 -12.17 13.27 -0.03
C ARG A 34 -11.23 14.12 -0.90
N MET A 35 -11.19 15.45 -0.68
CA MET A 35 -10.25 16.36 -1.37
C MET A 35 -8.82 16.34 -0.81
N LEU A 36 -8.63 15.85 0.41
CA LEU A 36 -7.33 15.85 1.09
C LEU A 36 -6.56 14.55 0.85
N TYR A 37 -7.24 13.49 0.40
CA TYR A 37 -6.69 12.17 0.13
C TYR A 37 -7.08 11.74 -1.30
N PRO A 38 -6.41 12.28 -2.34
CA PRO A 38 -6.59 11.73 -3.68
C PRO A 38 -6.23 10.24 -3.67
N ARG A 39 -6.85 9.45 -4.57
CA ARG A 39 -6.50 8.04 -4.72
C ARG A 39 -5.00 7.91 -5.00
N ASP A 40 -4.31 7.19 -4.12
CA ASP A 40 -2.91 6.85 -4.28
C ASP A 40 -2.82 5.41 -4.82
N PRO A 41 -2.34 5.20 -6.06
CA PRO A 41 -2.15 3.85 -6.60
C PRO A 41 -1.22 2.99 -5.73
N ALA A 42 -0.31 3.60 -4.96
CA ALA A 42 0.52 2.88 -4.01
C ALA A 42 -0.30 2.33 -2.82
N LEU A 43 -1.38 3.02 -2.40
CA LEU A 43 -2.30 2.50 -1.37
C LEU A 43 -3.07 1.28 -1.88
N ASP A 44 -3.59 1.31 -3.11
CA ASP A 44 -4.31 0.16 -3.68
C ASP A 44 -3.40 -1.09 -3.76
N ARG A 45 -2.13 -0.87 -4.14
CA ARG A 45 -1.12 -1.93 -4.10
C ARG A 45 -0.84 -2.39 -2.68
N GLY A 46 -0.69 -1.48 -1.72
CA GLY A 46 -0.47 -1.80 -0.30
C GLY A 46 -1.61 -2.65 0.28
N ILE A 47 -2.86 -2.28 0.00
CA ILE A 47 -4.05 -3.05 0.40
C ILE A 47 -4.01 -4.46 -0.21
N THR A 48 -3.64 -4.57 -1.49
CA THR A 48 -3.50 -5.87 -2.15
C THR A 48 -2.45 -6.73 -1.45
N LEU A 49 -1.29 -6.16 -1.10
CA LEU A 49 -0.22 -6.88 -0.40
C LEU A 49 -0.64 -7.32 1.01
N LEU A 50 -1.38 -6.49 1.74
CA LEU A 50 -1.94 -6.85 3.05
C LEU A 50 -2.91 -8.03 2.92
N ARG A 51 -3.86 -7.98 1.98
CA ARG A 51 -4.79 -9.09 1.72
C ARG A 51 -4.08 -10.39 1.36
N VAL A 52 -3.03 -10.31 0.53
CA VAL A 52 -2.20 -11.47 0.17
C VAL A 52 -1.47 -12.01 1.39
N HIS A 53 -0.91 -11.14 2.23
CA HIS A 53 -0.28 -11.55 3.49
C HIS A 53 -1.26 -12.30 4.40
N ASP A 54 -2.45 -11.73 4.61
CA ASP A 54 -3.47 -12.34 5.47
C ASP A 54 -3.93 -13.70 4.94
N ALA A 55 -4.11 -13.83 3.62
CA ALA A 55 -4.46 -15.10 2.98
C ALA A 55 -3.33 -16.14 3.14
N LEU A 56 -2.07 -15.74 2.98
CA LEU A 56 -0.92 -16.63 3.21
C LEU A 56 -0.82 -17.07 4.67
N ALA A 57 -1.09 -16.17 5.62
CA ALA A 57 -1.11 -16.48 7.05
C ALA A 57 -2.25 -17.45 7.40
N ALA A 58 -3.37 -17.38 6.68
CA ALA A 58 -4.48 -18.33 6.77
C ALA A 58 -4.23 -19.66 6.01
N GLY A 59 -3.06 -19.85 5.38
CA GLY A 59 -2.72 -21.07 4.66
C GLY A 59 -3.28 -21.18 3.24
N ALA A 60 -3.83 -20.10 2.68
CA ALA A 60 -4.39 -20.10 1.34
C ALA A 60 -3.32 -20.40 0.26
N THR A 61 -3.72 -21.16 -0.75
CA THR A 61 -2.90 -21.46 -1.92
C THR A 61 -2.84 -20.27 -2.87
N HIS A 62 -1.81 -20.25 -3.74
CA HIS A 62 -1.68 -19.23 -4.78
C HIS A 62 -2.89 -19.15 -5.72
N ARG A 63 -3.57 -20.28 -5.97
CA ARG A 63 -4.76 -20.32 -6.85
C ARG A 63 -5.97 -19.70 -6.14
N GLU A 64 -6.19 -20.01 -4.87
CA GLU A 64 -7.27 -19.39 -4.08
C GLU A 64 -7.08 -17.87 -3.95
N ILE A 65 -5.84 -17.42 -3.69
CA ILE A 65 -5.51 -16.00 -3.68
C ILE A 65 -5.80 -15.36 -5.05
N ALA A 66 -5.46 -16.03 -6.15
CA ALA A 66 -5.75 -15.54 -7.49
C ALA A 66 -7.25 -15.45 -7.77
N ASN A 67 -8.03 -16.46 -7.34
CA ASN A 67 -9.48 -16.48 -7.54
C ASN A 67 -10.14 -15.30 -6.84
N VAL A 68 -9.71 -14.96 -5.63
CA VAL A 68 -10.23 -13.81 -4.88
C VAL A 68 -9.82 -12.47 -5.52
N LEU A 69 -8.58 -12.36 -6.01
CA LEU A 69 -8.07 -11.10 -6.56
C LEU A 69 -8.50 -10.81 -8.00
N PHE A 70 -8.66 -11.85 -8.82
CA PHE A 70 -8.90 -11.72 -10.26
C PHE A 70 -10.21 -12.34 -10.72
N GLY A 71 -10.92 -13.08 -9.86
CA GLY A 71 -12.13 -13.80 -10.22
C GLY A 71 -11.83 -15.19 -10.79
N GLN A 72 -12.68 -16.16 -10.46
CA GLN A 72 -12.56 -17.56 -10.84
C GLN A 72 -12.47 -17.75 -12.37
N ASP A 73 -13.38 -17.12 -13.13
CA ASP A 73 -13.42 -17.23 -14.60
C ASP A 73 -12.15 -16.75 -15.30
N ASN A 74 -11.46 -15.77 -14.71
CA ASN A 74 -10.21 -15.25 -15.25
C ASN A 74 -9.03 -16.17 -14.92
N VAL A 75 -9.04 -16.76 -13.72
CA VAL A 75 -8.04 -17.75 -13.32
C VAL A 75 -8.19 -19.00 -14.16
N ASP A 76 -9.39 -19.56 -14.32
CA ASP A 76 -9.58 -20.80 -15.07
C ASP A 76 -9.19 -20.67 -16.55
N ARG A 77 -9.39 -19.50 -17.16
CA ARG A 77 -8.92 -19.21 -18.52
C ARG A 77 -7.42 -18.92 -18.63
N GLY A 78 -6.82 -18.32 -17.60
CA GLY A 78 -5.47 -17.75 -17.67
C GLY A 78 -4.40 -18.49 -16.88
N TRP A 79 -4.75 -19.48 -16.05
CA TRP A 79 -3.83 -20.13 -15.11
C TRP A 79 -2.85 -21.08 -15.79
N ASP A 80 -3.28 -21.74 -16.86
CA ASP A 80 -2.47 -22.68 -17.65
C ASP A 80 -2.11 -22.12 -19.03
N HIS A 81 -2.50 -20.87 -19.31
CA HIS A 81 -2.12 -20.20 -20.55
C HIS A 81 -0.61 -19.91 -20.54
N THR A 82 0.07 -20.19 -21.65
CA THR A 82 1.54 -20.08 -21.81
C THR A 82 2.09 -18.69 -21.49
N SER A 83 1.24 -17.65 -21.53
CA SER A 83 1.56 -16.34 -20.97
C SER A 83 1.41 -16.38 -19.44
N ASP A 84 2.47 -16.82 -18.76
CA ASP A 84 2.68 -16.99 -17.30
C ASP A 84 2.43 -15.72 -16.43
N SER A 85 1.70 -14.74 -16.95
CA SER A 85 1.42 -13.43 -16.34
C SER A 85 0.71 -13.53 -14.99
N LEU A 86 -0.31 -14.38 -14.85
CA LEU A 86 -1.10 -14.49 -13.61
C LEU A 86 -0.31 -15.16 -12.48
N ARG A 87 0.28 -16.34 -12.72
CA ARG A 87 1.11 -17.03 -11.74
C ARG A 87 2.33 -16.19 -11.37
N SER A 88 3.01 -15.58 -12.34
CA SER A 88 4.12 -14.66 -12.07
C SER A 88 3.69 -13.43 -11.26
N ARG A 89 2.51 -12.88 -11.50
CA ARG A 89 1.98 -11.74 -10.72
C ARG A 89 1.68 -12.13 -9.29
N ILE A 90 1.05 -13.29 -9.08
CA ILE A 90 0.78 -13.84 -7.75
C ILE A 90 2.08 -14.14 -6.98
N ARG A 91 3.07 -14.79 -7.61
CA ARG A 91 4.39 -15.01 -7.01
C ARG A 91 5.06 -13.71 -6.58
N ARG A 92 4.96 -12.65 -7.42
CA ARG A 92 5.48 -11.33 -7.09
C ARG A 92 4.77 -10.71 -5.88
N TYR A 93 3.44 -10.79 -5.82
CA TYR A 93 2.70 -10.32 -4.65
C TYR A 93 3.06 -11.10 -3.38
N THR A 94 3.11 -12.43 -3.44
CA THR A 94 3.53 -13.29 -2.32
C THR A 94 4.92 -12.89 -1.80
N ARG A 95 5.90 -12.75 -2.70
CA ARG A 95 7.26 -12.34 -2.32
C ARG A 95 7.27 -10.97 -1.66
N GLN A 96 6.58 -9.99 -2.26
CA GLN A 96 6.55 -8.63 -1.75
C GLN A 96 5.82 -8.53 -0.41
N ALA A 97 4.71 -9.26 -0.24
CA ALA A 97 3.95 -9.31 1.01
C ALA A 97 4.80 -9.86 2.16
N ARG A 98 5.53 -10.97 1.93
CA ARG A 98 6.49 -11.53 2.90
C ARG A 98 7.61 -10.56 3.22
N SER A 99 8.17 -9.89 2.20
CA SER A 99 9.25 -8.91 2.38
C SER A 99 8.80 -7.71 3.25
N MET A 100 7.61 -7.19 2.97
CA MET A 100 7.02 -6.09 3.74
C MET A 100 6.80 -6.50 5.19
N ALA A 101 6.21 -7.68 5.45
CA ALA A 101 6.03 -8.22 6.79
C ALA A 101 7.37 -8.50 7.50
N GLY A 102 8.41 -8.87 6.75
CA GLY A 102 9.78 -9.06 7.25
C GLY A 102 10.52 -7.77 7.63
N GLY A 103 9.90 -6.60 7.50
CA GLY A 103 10.46 -5.33 7.95
C GLY A 103 10.83 -4.35 6.83
N GLU A 104 10.66 -4.72 5.56
CA GLU A 104 10.88 -3.78 4.44
C GLU A 104 9.85 -2.65 4.37
N PHE A 105 8.75 -2.74 5.13
CA PHE A 105 7.80 -1.63 5.28
C PHE A 105 8.47 -0.34 5.74
N ARG A 106 9.62 -0.42 6.44
CA ARG A 106 10.39 0.75 6.88
C ARG A 106 10.88 1.62 5.73
N ARG A 107 11.09 1.04 4.54
CA ARG A 107 11.43 1.82 3.33
C ARG A 107 10.30 2.76 2.91
N LEU A 108 9.05 2.46 3.27
CA LEU A 108 7.91 3.35 3.01
C LEU A 108 7.93 4.62 3.90
N MET A 109 8.71 4.62 4.99
CA MET A 109 8.80 5.73 5.93
C MET A 109 9.97 6.69 5.65
N GLY A 110 10.62 6.58 4.49
CA GLY A 110 11.80 7.39 4.15
C GLY A 110 13.13 6.80 4.63
N GLY A 111 13.17 5.49 4.90
CA GLY A 111 14.43 4.78 5.15
C GLY A 111 15.21 4.57 3.85
N GLY A 112 16.00 5.58 3.49
CA GLY A 112 16.98 5.62 2.40
C GLY A 112 17.79 6.91 2.48
#